data_AF-A0A2N3IRF5-F1
#
_entry.id   AF-A0A2N3IRF5-F1
#
_cell.length_a   1.000
_cell.length_b   1.000
_cell.length_c   1.000
_cell.angle_alpha   90.00
_cell.angle_beta   90.00
_cell.angle_gamma   90.00
#
_symmetry.space_group_name_H-M   'P 1'
#
loop_
_entity.id
_entity.type
_entity.pdbx_description
1 polymer ?
#
loop_
_entity_poly.entity_id
_entity_poly.type
_entity_poly.pdbx_seq_one_letter_code
_entity_poly.pdbx_strand_id
1 'polypeptide(L)'
;MKKTPLLVMLDQIRPELEPLASHYLIEQENIVKNRYLTFLATNILELGGPSELQIRLFEMLLVSMKAEFPASFYLQQATSLDSIELKETISFMKTDEGVSNAYLFDLIVLMRINGVLSEQDVQRLSQQFSILSVNELRAQRIMFWVLKMMMGETTLDENDMAENIVATYEGRYGLPHYKFNAVKKFPNIAGNIVDAVTIYVVGVDCDYDNHYNKVSLPACFVTKIHNTLQEDWPLWSRYSGCGNNNNPAIRMIPFLKGLDAWWPMFEPIEVSAKPAIENNKDSKRGGGWGFMRS
;
A
#
# COMPACT_ATOMS: atom_id res chain seq x y z
N MET A 1 -13.83 -2.51 44.49
CA MET A 1 -13.45 -1.89 43.20
C MET A 1 -13.37 -3.00 42.16
N LYS A 2 -14.09 -2.89 41.03
CA LYS A 2 -13.88 -3.80 39.90
C LYS A 2 -12.52 -3.45 39.28
N LYS A 3 -11.60 -4.42 39.23
CA LYS A 3 -10.30 -4.25 38.60
C LYS A 3 -10.52 -4.14 37.09
N THR A 4 -10.02 -3.06 36.47
CA THR A 4 -10.05 -2.92 35.01
C THR A 4 -9.35 -4.14 34.38
N PRO A 5 -9.98 -4.84 33.43
CA PRO A 5 -9.37 -5.99 32.78
C PRO A 5 -8.03 -5.59 32.12
N LEU A 6 -7.03 -6.46 32.20
CA LEU A 6 -5.70 -6.22 31.61
C LEU A 6 -5.80 -5.86 30.11
N LEU A 7 -6.71 -6.50 29.38
CA LEU A 7 -6.93 -6.24 27.95
C LEU A 7 -7.31 -4.78 27.70
N VAL A 8 -8.20 -4.22 28.54
CA VAL A 8 -8.61 -2.80 28.47
C VAL A 8 -7.44 -1.88 28.81
N MET A 9 -6.58 -2.26 29.76
CA MET A 9 -5.39 -1.47 30.11
C MET A 9 -4.34 -1.50 28.99
N LEU A 10 -4.15 -2.65 28.32
CA LEU A 10 -3.26 -2.81 27.18
C LEU A 10 -3.77 -2.01 25.98
N ASP A 11 -5.05 -2.12 25.66
CA ASP A 11 -5.70 -1.29 24.63
C ASP A 11 -5.61 0.20 24.97
N GLN A 12 -5.51 0.55 26.27
CA GLN A 12 -5.36 1.93 26.70
C GLN A 12 -3.99 2.54 26.45
N ILE A 13 -2.92 1.77 26.61
CA ILE A 13 -1.55 2.26 26.40
C ILE A 13 -1.06 2.03 24.97
N ARG A 14 -1.73 1.14 24.21
CA ARG A 14 -1.32 0.80 22.85
C ARG A 14 -1.15 2.00 21.92
N PRO A 15 -2.04 3.01 21.89
CA PRO A 15 -1.82 4.22 21.08
C PRO A 15 -0.53 4.99 21.41
N GLU A 16 -0.07 4.93 22.65
CA GLU A 16 1.19 5.57 23.08
C GLU A 16 2.42 4.75 22.69
N LEU A 17 2.28 3.42 22.70
CA LEU A 17 3.35 2.48 22.37
C LEU A 17 3.50 2.25 20.86
N GLU A 18 2.38 2.28 20.14
CA GLU A 18 2.24 2.03 18.70
C GLU A 18 1.47 3.20 18.07
N PRO A 19 2.04 4.43 18.06
CA PRO A 19 1.37 5.58 17.46
C PRO A 19 1.24 5.41 15.95
N LEU A 20 0.27 6.13 15.37
CA LEU A 20 0.19 6.29 13.92
C LEU A 20 1.46 6.97 13.39
N ALA A 21 1.83 6.64 12.15
CA ALA A 21 2.89 7.34 11.44
C ALA A 21 2.44 8.78 11.10
N SER A 22 3.39 9.61 10.68
CA SER A 22 3.09 10.97 10.23
C SER A 22 2.03 10.97 9.14
N HIS A 23 0.98 11.77 9.34
CA HIS A 23 -0.11 11.86 8.37
C HIS A 23 0.28 12.64 7.12
N TYR A 24 -0.41 12.35 6.02
CA TYR A 24 -0.20 12.99 4.73
C TYR A 24 -0.28 14.54 4.76
N LEU A 25 -1.07 15.07 5.69
CA LEU A 25 -1.28 16.51 5.88
C LEU A 25 -0.34 17.15 6.91
N ILE A 26 0.65 16.44 7.47
CA ILE A 26 1.46 16.94 8.59
C ILE A 26 2.16 18.29 8.31
N GLU A 27 2.66 18.47 7.09
CA GLU A 27 3.35 19.69 6.63
C GLU A 27 2.41 20.76 6.08
N GLN A 28 1.09 20.53 6.09
CA GLN A 28 0.10 21.51 5.64
C GLN A 28 -0.14 22.58 6.71
N GLU A 29 -0.63 23.74 6.27
CA GLU A 29 -0.99 24.83 7.17
C GLU A 29 -2.05 24.41 8.20
N ASN A 30 -2.00 24.99 9.40
CA ASN A 30 -2.94 24.66 10.47
C ASN A 30 -4.39 24.90 10.07
N ILE A 31 -4.68 25.91 9.24
CA ILE A 31 -6.05 26.16 8.76
C ILE A 31 -6.59 24.99 7.93
N VAL A 32 -5.75 24.38 7.08
CA VAL A 32 -6.11 23.21 6.27
C VAL A 32 -6.35 22.01 7.16
N LYS A 33 -5.40 21.72 8.07
CA LYS A 33 -5.53 20.61 9.02
C LYS A 33 -6.78 20.76 9.88
N ASN A 34 -7.05 21.96 10.38
CA ASN A 34 -8.21 22.22 11.22
C ASN A 34 -9.53 22.02 10.47
N ARG A 35 -9.63 22.49 9.22
CA ARG A 35 -10.82 22.28 8.38
C ARG A 35 -11.05 20.79 8.10
N TYR A 36 -10.00 20.08 7.74
CA TYR A 36 -10.03 18.63 7.52
C TYR A 36 -10.51 17.88 8.77
N LEU A 37 -9.92 18.17 9.93
CA LEU A 37 -10.24 17.53 11.20
C LEU A 37 -11.64 17.89 11.71
N THR A 38 -12.08 19.14 11.53
CA THR A 38 -13.47 19.55 11.81
C THR A 38 -14.44 18.76 10.93
N PHE A 39 -14.13 18.57 9.64
CA PHE A 39 -15.02 17.83 8.74
C PHE A 39 -15.09 16.33 9.10
N LEU A 40 -13.98 15.71 9.50
CA LEU A 40 -14.02 14.37 10.11
C LEU A 40 -14.88 14.36 11.37
N ALA A 41 -14.69 15.30 12.29
CA ALA A 41 -15.46 15.39 13.53
C ALA A 41 -16.99 15.53 13.29
N THR A 42 -17.40 16.29 12.27
CA THR A 42 -18.81 16.39 11.85
C THR A 42 -19.41 15.03 11.52
N ASN A 43 -18.67 14.17 10.82
CA ASN A 43 -19.15 12.84 10.47
C ASN A 43 -19.32 11.92 11.69
N ILE A 44 -18.46 12.06 12.70
CA ILE A 44 -18.54 11.25 13.91
C ILE A 44 -19.70 11.72 14.81
N LEU A 45 -19.98 13.02 14.88
CA LEU A 45 -21.04 13.59 15.71
C LEU A 45 -22.46 13.22 15.27
N GLU A 46 -22.71 13.15 13.96
CA GLU A 46 -24.03 12.86 13.37
C GLU A 46 -24.59 11.46 13.76
N LEU A 47 -23.79 10.59 14.39
CA LEU A 47 -24.18 9.21 14.75
C LEU A 47 -24.72 9.05 16.18
N GLY A 48 -25.39 10.06 16.71
CA GLY A 48 -25.84 10.05 18.12
C GLY A 48 -24.71 10.30 19.12
N GLY A 49 -23.61 10.89 18.65
CA GLY A 49 -22.42 11.20 19.42
C GLY A 49 -21.28 10.18 19.21
N PRO A 50 -20.03 10.62 19.38
CA PRO A 50 -18.87 9.78 19.18
C PRO A 50 -18.72 8.75 20.31
N SER A 51 -18.44 7.50 19.96
CA SER A 51 -18.02 6.48 20.93
C SER A 51 -16.60 6.74 21.47
N GLU A 52 -16.25 6.12 22.60
CA GLU A 52 -14.90 6.20 23.18
C GLU A 52 -13.80 5.74 22.20
N LEU A 53 -14.05 4.64 21.45
CA LEU A 53 -13.10 4.12 20.45
C LEU A 53 -12.90 5.11 19.30
N GLN A 54 -13.97 5.76 18.83
CA GLN A 54 -13.88 6.78 17.79
C GLN A 54 -13.10 8.01 18.27
N ILE A 55 -13.36 8.49 19.48
CA ILE A 55 -12.61 9.62 20.05
C ILE A 55 -11.14 9.29 20.16
N ARG A 56 -10.78 8.13 20.71
CA ARG A 56 -9.39 7.70 20.81
C ARG A 56 -8.71 7.63 19.44
N LEU A 57 -9.37 7.03 18.45
CA LEU A 57 -8.80 6.92 17.11
C LEU A 57 -8.64 8.30 16.46
N PHE A 58 -9.60 9.18 16.69
CA PHE A 58 -9.52 10.56 16.26
C PHE A 58 -8.35 11.31 16.93
N GLU A 59 -8.12 11.12 18.23
CA GLU A 59 -6.96 11.67 18.95
C GLU A 59 -5.62 11.15 18.40
N MET A 60 -5.54 9.88 18.00
CA MET A 60 -4.36 9.34 17.31
C MET A 60 -4.11 10.07 15.99
N LEU A 61 -5.17 10.35 15.22
CA LEU A 61 -5.07 11.16 14.00
C LEU A 61 -4.59 12.59 14.30
N LEU A 62 -5.08 13.22 15.37
CA LEU A 62 -4.61 14.55 15.79
C LEU A 62 -3.10 14.57 16.04
N VAL A 63 -2.59 13.56 16.77
CA VAL A 63 -1.15 13.42 17.03
C VAL A 63 -0.38 13.23 15.72
N SER A 64 -0.86 12.36 14.83
CA SER A 64 -0.21 12.08 13.53
C SER A 64 -0.10 13.30 12.62
N MET A 65 -1.03 14.27 12.74
CA MET A 65 -1.06 15.52 11.97
C MET A 65 -0.36 16.68 12.69
N LYS A 66 0.14 16.47 13.93
CA LYS A 66 0.57 17.56 14.83
C LYS A 66 -0.49 18.65 14.92
N ALA A 67 -1.72 18.25 15.20
CA ALA A 67 -2.84 19.17 15.40
C ALA A 67 -2.59 20.06 16.61
N GLU A 68 -3.01 21.33 16.52
CA GLU A 68 -2.78 22.32 17.57
C GLU A 68 -3.77 22.18 18.73
N PHE A 69 -4.95 21.62 18.45
CA PHE A 69 -6.07 21.60 19.37
C PHE A 69 -6.49 20.18 19.76
N PRO A 70 -7.13 20.00 20.93
CA PRO A 70 -7.67 18.70 21.35
C PRO A 70 -8.95 18.34 20.60
N ALA A 71 -9.35 17.07 20.66
CA ALA A 71 -10.56 16.55 20.01
C ALA A 71 -11.83 17.35 20.33
N SER A 72 -11.99 17.80 21.59
CA SER A 72 -13.15 18.59 22.02
C SER A 72 -13.34 19.87 21.23
N PHE A 73 -12.24 20.51 20.80
CA PHE A 73 -12.31 21.73 19.98
C PHE A 73 -12.91 21.46 18.61
N TYR A 74 -12.46 20.39 17.93
CA TYR A 74 -12.99 20.02 16.61
C TYR A 74 -14.44 19.56 16.69
N LEU A 75 -14.81 18.82 17.74
CA LEU A 75 -16.20 18.43 17.98
C LEU A 75 -17.09 19.67 18.22
N GLN A 76 -16.62 20.66 18.96
CA GLN A 76 -17.36 21.91 19.14
C GLN A 76 -17.52 22.66 17.81
N GLN A 77 -16.46 22.82 17.03
CA GLN A 77 -16.53 23.48 15.72
C GLN A 77 -17.46 22.74 14.74
N ALA A 78 -17.48 21.41 14.80
CA ALA A 78 -18.34 20.61 13.94
C ALA A 78 -19.83 20.89 14.17
N THR A 79 -20.24 21.32 15.37
CA THR A 79 -21.64 21.75 15.65
C THR A 79 -22.01 23.09 15.01
N SER A 80 -21.02 23.88 14.60
CA SER A 80 -21.19 25.19 13.96
C SER A 80 -20.71 25.24 12.52
N LEU A 81 -20.42 24.08 11.90
CA LEU A 81 -19.93 24.01 10.53
C LEU A 81 -20.97 24.59 9.57
N ASP A 82 -20.60 25.64 8.84
CA ASP A 82 -21.46 26.27 7.86
C ASP A 82 -21.20 25.78 6.42
N SER A 83 -22.11 26.13 5.52
CA SER A 83 -22.05 25.69 4.11
C SER A 83 -20.88 26.30 3.31
N ILE A 84 -20.35 27.46 3.71
CA ILE A 84 -19.23 28.12 3.06
C ILE A 84 -17.94 27.38 3.43
N GLU A 85 -17.72 27.15 4.73
CA GLU A 85 -16.56 26.40 5.24
C GLU A 85 -16.52 24.98 4.67
N LEU A 86 -17.67 24.31 4.62
CA LEU A 86 -17.79 22.99 4.01
C LEU A 86 -17.39 23.01 2.53
N LYS A 87 -17.88 23.98 1.76
CA LYS A 87 -17.58 24.11 0.33
C LYS A 87 -16.09 24.38 0.09
N GLU A 88 -15.47 25.24 0.90
CA GLU A 88 -14.04 25.52 0.80
C GLU A 88 -13.21 24.28 1.14
N THR A 89 -13.58 23.55 2.19
CA THR A 89 -12.89 22.33 2.62
C THR A 89 -12.97 21.24 1.55
N ILE A 90 -14.17 21.00 0.98
CA ILE A 90 -14.35 20.06 -0.13
C ILE A 90 -13.54 20.49 -1.35
N SER A 91 -13.55 21.79 -1.69
CA SER A 91 -12.80 22.30 -2.84
C SER A 91 -11.31 22.09 -2.68
N PHE A 92 -10.76 22.30 -1.48
CA PHE A 92 -9.38 21.98 -1.16
C PHE A 92 -9.08 20.50 -1.32
N MET A 93 -9.90 19.60 -0.77
CA MET A 93 -9.66 18.15 -0.86
C MET A 93 -9.66 17.62 -2.31
N LYS A 94 -10.31 18.32 -3.25
CA LYS A 94 -10.29 17.98 -4.67
C LYS A 94 -9.00 18.37 -5.39
N THR A 95 -8.16 19.22 -4.79
CA THR A 95 -6.95 19.72 -5.46
C THR A 95 -5.84 18.67 -5.56
N ASP A 96 -5.85 17.68 -4.67
CA ASP A 96 -4.86 16.59 -4.62
C ASP A 96 -5.57 15.30 -4.21
N GLU A 97 -5.47 14.27 -5.07
CA GLU A 97 -6.07 12.98 -4.82
C GLU A 97 -5.59 12.37 -3.50
N GLY A 98 -4.33 12.61 -3.11
CA GLY A 98 -3.77 12.12 -1.85
C GLY A 98 -4.53 12.62 -0.63
N VAL A 99 -4.98 13.89 -0.65
CA VAL A 99 -5.79 14.46 0.41
C VAL A 99 -7.16 13.79 0.47
N SER A 100 -7.80 13.61 -0.69
CA SER A 100 -9.12 12.96 -0.76
C SER A 100 -9.07 11.48 -0.34
N ASN A 101 -8.00 10.77 -0.68
CA ASN A 101 -7.78 9.38 -0.29
C ASN A 101 -7.57 9.29 1.22
N ALA A 102 -6.70 10.14 1.79
CA ALA A 102 -6.48 10.21 3.24
C ALA A 102 -7.80 10.46 3.98
N TYR A 103 -8.55 11.48 3.56
CA TYR A 103 -9.86 11.81 4.13
C TYR A 103 -10.84 10.64 4.13
N LEU A 104 -11.07 10.05 2.96
CA LEU A 104 -12.02 8.95 2.83
C LEU A 104 -11.58 7.73 3.63
N PHE A 105 -10.28 7.45 3.64
CA PHE A 105 -9.72 6.36 4.41
C PHE A 105 -9.96 6.56 5.92
N ASP A 106 -9.51 7.69 6.47
CA ASP A 106 -9.69 8.05 7.88
C ASP A 106 -11.16 7.99 8.29
N LEU A 107 -12.03 8.58 7.47
CA LEU A 107 -13.47 8.56 7.69
C LEU A 107 -14.03 7.15 7.78
N ILE A 108 -13.70 6.28 6.81
CA ILE A 108 -14.25 4.93 6.80
C ILE A 108 -13.75 4.13 8.00
N VAL A 109 -12.47 4.26 8.38
CA VAL A 109 -11.94 3.60 9.58
C VAL A 109 -12.67 4.09 10.84
N LEU A 110 -12.83 5.41 11.00
CA LEU A 110 -13.57 6.01 12.11
C LEU A 110 -15.03 5.56 12.16
N MET A 111 -15.69 5.38 11.01
CA MET A 111 -17.07 4.89 10.97
C MET A 111 -17.18 3.39 11.26
N ARG A 112 -16.20 2.59 10.81
CA ARG A 112 -16.19 1.12 10.92
C ARG A 112 -15.67 0.61 12.26
N ILE A 113 -14.97 1.42 13.06
CA ILE A 113 -14.33 0.95 14.30
C ILE A 113 -15.32 0.35 15.30
N ASN A 114 -16.59 0.78 15.24
CA ASN A 114 -17.67 0.28 16.09
C ASN A 114 -18.44 -0.92 15.49
N GLY A 115 -18.09 -1.35 14.28
CA GLY A 115 -18.71 -2.50 13.61
C GLY A 115 -19.18 -2.21 12.19
N VAL A 116 -20.20 -2.97 11.77
CA VAL A 116 -20.75 -2.87 10.42
C VAL A 116 -21.48 -1.55 10.23
N LEU A 117 -21.27 -0.91 9.07
CA LEU A 117 -21.93 0.34 8.72
C LEU A 117 -23.42 0.14 8.49
N SER A 118 -24.23 1.08 8.95
CA SER A 118 -25.67 1.11 8.64
C SER A 118 -25.93 1.50 7.18
N GLU A 119 -27.15 1.32 6.69
CA GLU A 119 -27.52 1.79 5.33
C GLU A 119 -27.35 3.31 5.20
N GLN A 120 -27.64 4.08 6.25
CA GLN A 120 -27.47 5.53 6.27
C GLN A 120 -25.98 5.92 6.18
N ASP A 121 -25.10 5.18 6.85
CA ASP A 121 -23.66 5.36 6.76
C ASP A 121 -23.13 5.13 5.36
N VAL A 122 -23.59 4.05 4.72
CA VAL A 122 -23.22 3.71 3.34
C VAL A 122 -23.70 4.78 2.36
N GLN A 123 -24.93 5.28 2.51
CA GLN A 123 -25.45 6.37 1.68
C GLN A 123 -24.63 7.65 1.83
N ARG A 124 -24.27 8.01 3.06
CA ARG A 124 -23.45 9.19 3.36
C ARG A 124 -22.04 9.05 2.78
N LEU A 125 -21.40 7.88 2.93
CA LEU A 125 -20.11 7.61 2.30
C LEU A 125 -20.21 7.72 0.78
N SER A 126 -21.24 7.12 0.17
CA SER A 126 -21.47 7.22 -1.28
C SER A 126 -21.60 8.68 -1.76
N GLN A 127 -22.32 9.53 -1.01
CA GLN A 127 -22.39 10.96 -1.30
C GLN A 127 -21.02 11.64 -1.23
N GLN A 128 -20.18 11.29 -0.25
CA GLN A 128 -18.84 11.86 -0.12
C GLN A 128 -17.90 11.41 -1.23
N PHE A 129 -17.96 10.14 -1.65
CA PHE A 129 -17.22 9.66 -2.81
C PHE A 129 -17.61 10.41 -4.08
N SER A 130 -18.92 10.61 -4.29
CA SER A 130 -19.45 11.37 -5.42
C SER A 130 -19.02 12.84 -5.39
N ILE A 131 -19.17 13.49 -4.23
CA ILE A 131 -18.76 14.88 -4.04
C ILE A 131 -17.27 15.05 -4.28
N LEU A 132 -16.42 14.14 -3.81
CA LEU A 132 -14.97 14.16 -4.02
C LEU A 132 -14.53 13.63 -5.41
N SER A 133 -15.49 13.33 -6.28
CA SER A 133 -15.26 12.89 -7.65
C SER A 133 -14.34 11.67 -7.72
N VAL A 134 -14.56 10.71 -6.81
CA VAL A 134 -13.85 9.43 -6.75
C VAL A 134 -14.40 8.51 -7.84
N ASN A 135 -13.54 8.07 -8.75
CA ASN A 135 -13.92 7.07 -9.75
C ASN A 135 -14.00 5.65 -9.13
N GLU A 136 -14.61 4.71 -9.84
CA GLU A 136 -14.87 3.37 -9.34
C GLU A 136 -13.59 2.61 -8.95
N LEU A 137 -12.55 2.65 -9.78
CA LEU A 137 -11.28 1.97 -9.50
C LEU A 137 -10.62 2.52 -8.22
N ARG A 138 -10.59 3.85 -8.06
CA ARG A 138 -10.08 4.51 -6.86
C ARG A 138 -10.91 4.13 -5.64
N ALA A 139 -12.24 4.07 -5.79
CA ALA A 139 -13.13 3.68 -4.71
C ALA A 139 -12.89 2.25 -4.24
N GLN A 140 -12.80 1.30 -5.18
CA GLN A 140 -12.51 -0.09 -4.91
C GLN A 140 -11.17 -0.25 -4.18
N ARG A 141 -10.12 0.46 -4.61
CA ARG A 141 -8.81 0.44 -3.95
C ARG A 141 -8.85 0.99 -2.52
N ILE A 142 -9.55 2.10 -2.28
CA ILE A 142 -9.74 2.63 -0.91
C ILE A 142 -10.40 1.56 -0.03
N MET A 143 -11.50 0.97 -0.52
CA MET A 143 -12.22 -0.06 0.24
C MET A 143 -11.40 -1.33 0.46
N PHE A 144 -10.62 -1.76 -0.54
CA PHE A 144 -9.68 -2.87 -0.40
C PHE A 144 -8.72 -2.63 0.75
N TRP A 145 -8.07 -1.47 0.79
CA TRP A 145 -7.11 -1.15 1.83
C TRP A 145 -7.76 -1.02 3.21
N VAL A 146 -8.96 -0.45 3.30
CA VAL A 146 -9.71 -0.37 4.58
C VAL A 146 -10.00 -1.78 5.09
N LEU A 147 -10.60 -2.64 4.25
CA LEU A 147 -10.96 -4.00 4.66
C LEU A 147 -9.72 -4.81 5.02
N LYS A 148 -8.68 -4.73 4.20
CA LYS A 148 -7.42 -5.43 4.44
C LYS A 148 -6.77 -5.00 5.75
N MET A 149 -6.77 -3.70 6.08
CA MET A 149 -6.23 -3.18 7.34
C MET A 149 -7.08 -3.56 8.55
N MET A 150 -8.40 -3.43 8.45
CA MET A 150 -9.28 -3.67 9.60
C MET A 150 -9.55 -5.15 9.87
N MET A 151 -9.50 -6.01 8.85
CA MET A 151 -9.92 -7.41 8.94
C MET A 151 -8.80 -8.40 8.60
N GLY A 152 -7.63 -7.96 8.13
CA GLY A 152 -6.52 -8.82 7.68
C GLY A 152 -6.76 -9.50 6.33
N GLU A 153 -8.02 -9.61 5.91
CA GLU A 153 -8.47 -10.23 4.67
C GLU A 153 -9.54 -9.37 3.98
N THR A 154 -9.82 -9.69 2.72
CA THR A 154 -10.82 -8.98 1.91
C THR A 154 -11.53 -9.97 1.02
N THR A 155 -12.83 -9.74 0.82
CA THR A 155 -13.67 -10.51 -0.11
C THR A 155 -13.78 -9.85 -1.48
N LEU A 156 -13.12 -8.71 -1.69
CA LEU A 156 -13.14 -7.99 -2.96
C LEU A 156 -12.30 -8.72 -4.00
N ASP A 157 -12.74 -8.69 -5.26
CA ASP A 157 -11.98 -9.28 -6.36
C ASP A 157 -10.74 -8.42 -6.66
N GLU A 158 -9.57 -8.98 -6.38
CA GLU A 158 -8.28 -8.34 -6.61
C GLU A 158 -7.98 -8.09 -8.09
N ASN A 159 -8.66 -8.79 -9.00
CA ASN A 159 -8.35 -8.72 -10.43
C ASN A 159 -8.60 -7.32 -11.00
N ASP A 160 -9.75 -6.71 -10.74
CA ASP A 160 -10.11 -5.43 -11.37
C ASP A 160 -9.34 -4.24 -10.76
N MET A 161 -8.78 -4.42 -9.57
CA MET A 161 -8.03 -3.37 -8.86
C MET A 161 -6.53 -3.39 -9.14
N ALA A 162 -6.00 -4.54 -9.56
CA ALA A 162 -4.57 -4.76 -9.66
C ALA A 162 -3.97 -4.28 -10.99
N GLU A 163 -2.72 -3.83 -10.92
CA GLU A 163 -1.90 -3.39 -12.04
C GLU A 163 -0.73 -4.36 -12.26
N ASN A 164 -0.21 -4.36 -13.48
CA ASN A 164 0.95 -5.17 -13.86
C ASN A 164 2.19 -4.29 -13.94
N ILE A 165 3.20 -4.60 -13.13
CA ILE A 165 4.54 -4.00 -13.23
C ILE A 165 5.45 -4.94 -14.01
N VAL A 166 6.05 -4.39 -15.06
CA VAL A 166 7.01 -5.10 -15.91
C VAL A 166 8.42 -4.65 -15.55
N ALA A 167 9.34 -5.62 -15.43
CA ALA A 167 10.74 -5.34 -15.18
C ALA A 167 11.36 -4.52 -16.33
N THR A 168 12.27 -3.62 -15.97
CA THR A 168 13.09 -2.87 -16.93
C THR A 168 14.51 -3.42 -16.95
N TYR A 169 15.17 -3.34 -18.11
CA TYR A 169 16.56 -3.76 -18.27
C TYR A 169 17.50 -2.59 -17.94
N GLU A 170 18.48 -2.83 -17.05
CA GLU A 170 19.54 -1.87 -16.75
C GLU A 170 20.91 -2.50 -17.06
N GLY A 171 21.60 -1.97 -18.08
CA GLY A 171 22.89 -2.50 -18.54
C GLY A 171 23.72 -1.48 -19.34
N ARG A 172 25.04 -1.74 -19.42
CA ARG A 172 26.08 -0.80 -19.90
C ARG A 172 25.85 -0.19 -21.29
N TYR A 173 25.11 -0.88 -22.15
CA TYR A 173 24.89 -0.48 -23.55
C TYR A 173 23.46 -0.06 -23.85
N GLY A 174 22.58 0.03 -22.84
CA GLY A 174 21.16 0.39 -23.02
C GLY A 174 20.32 -0.58 -23.87
N LEU A 175 20.95 -1.63 -24.44
CA LEU A 175 20.32 -2.62 -25.29
C LEU A 175 20.13 -3.94 -24.52
N PRO A 176 18.90 -4.48 -24.45
CA PRO A 176 18.61 -5.72 -23.73
C PRO A 176 19.26 -6.93 -24.43
N HIS A 177 20.09 -7.67 -23.69
CA HIS A 177 20.82 -8.85 -24.21
C HIS A 177 19.88 -10.05 -24.44
N TYR A 178 20.26 -10.96 -25.34
CA TYR A 178 19.30 -11.93 -25.90
C TYR A 178 18.99 -13.15 -25.03
N LYS A 179 19.90 -13.50 -24.12
CA LYS A 179 19.77 -14.57 -23.13
C LYS A 179 19.43 -14.05 -21.74
N PHE A 180 19.53 -12.74 -21.56
CA PHE A 180 19.36 -12.08 -20.28
C PHE A 180 17.88 -11.88 -20.04
N ASN A 181 17.31 -12.69 -19.14
CA ASN A 181 16.07 -12.44 -18.42
C ASN A 181 15.74 -13.61 -17.49
N ALA A 182 16.20 -14.84 -17.72
CA ALA A 182 15.79 -16.00 -16.90
C ALA A 182 16.19 -15.91 -15.43
N VAL A 183 15.22 -15.61 -14.58
CA VAL A 183 15.34 -15.79 -13.12
C VAL A 183 14.48 -16.96 -12.74
N LYS A 184 15.11 -17.95 -12.10
CA LYS A 184 14.44 -19.17 -11.66
C LYS A 184 13.55 -18.93 -10.43
N LYS A 185 13.82 -17.89 -9.65
CA LYS A 185 13.14 -17.61 -8.39
C LYS A 185 13.11 -16.11 -8.09
N PHE A 186 11.99 -15.45 -8.36
CA PHE A 186 11.63 -14.26 -7.60
C PHE A 186 11.23 -14.76 -6.20
N PRO A 187 11.41 -13.97 -5.12
CA PRO A 187 10.78 -14.33 -3.86
C PRO A 187 9.27 -14.46 -4.14
N ASN A 188 8.74 -15.69 -4.15
CA ASN A 188 7.30 -15.94 -4.23
C ASN A 188 6.69 -15.46 -2.91
N ILE A 189 6.61 -14.15 -2.73
CA ILE A 189 6.05 -13.54 -1.55
C ILE A 189 4.84 -12.74 -2.02
N ALA A 190 3.65 -13.29 -1.74
CA ALA A 190 2.43 -12.50 -1.72
C ALA A 190 2.36 -11.79 -0.37
N GLY A 191 1.91 -10.54 -0.38
CA GLY A 191 1.71 -9.75 0.84
C GLY A 191 2.09 -8.29 0.69
N ASN A 192 2.14 -7.59 1.83
CA ASN A 192 2.33 -6.14 1.88
C ASN A 192 3.79 -5.78 1.64
N ILE A 193 4.05 -5.13 0.52
CA ILE A 193 5.25 -4.33 0.35
C ILE A 193 4.94 -2.98 0.91
N VAL A 194 5.62 -2.76 2.02
CA VAL A 194 5.46 -1.59 2.80
C VAL A 194 6.32 -0.52 2.06
N ASP A 195 7.62 -0.39 2.22
CA ASP A 195 8.29 0.73 1.53
C ASP A 195 8.47 0.55 0.01
N ALA A 196 8.60 1.67 -0.72
CA ALA A 196 8.98 1.62 -2.12
C ALA A 196 10.37 0.99 -2.26
N VAL A 197 10.45 -0.16 -2.92
CA VAL A 197 11.68 -0.96 -3.03
C VAL A 197 12.04 -1.14 -4.49
N THR A 198 13.33 -1.02 -4.79
CA THR A 198 13.87 -1.44 -6.08
C THR A 198 14.61 -2.76 -5.90
N ILE A 199 14.16 -3.78 -6.63
CA ILE A 199 14.76 -5.10 -6.64
C ILE A 199 15.60 -5.22 -7.91
N TYR A 200 16.87 -5.54 -7.71
CA TYR A 200 17.80 -5.89 -8.77
C TYR A 200 17.97 -7.40 -8.80
N VAL A 201 17.62 -8.02 -9.92
CA VAL A 201 17.86 -9.46 -10.09
C VAL A 201 18.91 -9.69 -11.16
N VAL A 202 20.01 -10.34 -10.75
CA VAL A 202 21.12 -10.71 -11.62
C VAL A 202 20.66 -11.84 -12.52
N GLY A 203 20.70 -11.61 -13.83
CA GLY A 203 20.61 -12.69 -14.81
C GLY A 203 21.98 -13.33 -14.97
N VAL A 204 22.01 -14.66 -15.10
CA VAL A 204 23.25 -15.40 -15.37
C VAL A 204 23.52 -15.29 -16.86
N ASP A 205 24.52 -14.50 -17.28
CA ASP A 205 25.05 -14.56 -18.64
C ASP A 205 26.56 -14.80 -18.63
N CYS A 206 27.05 -15.32 -19.76
CA CYS A 206 28.37 -15.95 -19.93
C CYS A 206 29.57 -15.01 -20.04
N ASP A 207 29.35 -13.70 -20.01
CA ASP A 207 30.39 -12.68 -20.10
C ASP A 207 30.49 -11.92 -18.78
N TYR A 208 31.72 -11.58 -18.37
CA TYR A 208 32.12 -11.03 -17.06
C TYR A 208 31.52 -9.65 -16.69
N ASP A 209 30.49 -9.18 -17.39
CA ASP A 209 29.81 -7.92 -17.14
C ASP A 209 28.49 -8.13 -16.39
N ASN A 210 28.26 -7.34 -15.32
CA ASN A 210 27.05 -7.45 -14.52
C ASN A 210 25.86 -6.76 -15.22
N HIS A 211 24.83 -7.53 -15.57
CA HIS A 211 23.55 -7.07 -16.10
C HIS A 211 22.42 -7.34 -15.08
N TYR A 212 21.41 -6.47 -15.01
CA TYR A 212 20.34 -6.59 -14.02
C TYR A 212 18.94 -6.35 -14.60
N ASN A 213 17.98 -7.14 -14.10
CA ASN A 213 16.57 -6.77 -14.17
C ASN A 213 16.25 -5.86 -13.00
N LYS A 214 15.78 -4.65 -13.31
CA LYS A 214 15.34 -3.68 -12.33
C LYS A 214 13.82 -3.67 -12.26
N VAL A 215 13.31 -3.96 -11.07
CA VAL A 215 11.89 -3.83 -10.76
C VAL A 215 11.75 -2.80 -9.64
N SER A 216 11.03 -1.71 -9.92
CA SER A 216 10.69 -0.71 -8.91
C SER A 216 9.25 -0.93 -8.49
N LEU A 217 9.04 -1.26 -7.21
CA LEU A 217 7.74 -1.49 -6.60
C LEU A 217 7.43 -0.30 -5.70
N PRO A 218 6.35 0.46 -5.92
CA PRO A 218 5.83 1.33 -4.88
C PRO A 218 5.29 0.48 -3.72
N ALA A 219 4.97 1.14 -2.61
CA ALA A 219 4.12 0.59 -1.56
C ALA A 219 2.88 -0.10 -2.17
N CYS A 220 2.64 -1.37 -1.85
CA CYS A 220 1.58 -2.16 -2.47
C CYS A 220 1.26 -3.48 -1.79
N PHE A 221 0.21 -4.13 -2.27
CA PHE A 221 -0.06 -5.54 -2.01
C PHE A 221 0.25 -6.35 -3.28
N VAL A 222 1.24 -7.24 -3.20
CA VAL A 222 1.56 -8.15 -4.31
C VAL A 222 0.57 -9.31 -4.29
N THR A 223 -0.28 -9.38 -5.32
CA THR A 223 -1.33 -10.41 -5.44
C THR A 223 -0.77 -11.67 -6.07
N LYS A 224 0.00 -11.53 -7.15
CA LYS A 224 0.59 -12.64 -7.87
C LYS A 224 1.82 -12.19 -8.64
N ILE A 225 2.82 -13.05 -8.72
CA ILE A 225 3.86 -12.95 -9.74
C ILE A 225 3.52 -13.99 -10.80
N HIS A 226 3.34 -13.59 -12.05
CA HIS A 226 3.01 -14.55 -13.09
C HIS A 226 3.76 -14.32 -14.40
N ASN A 227 4.03 -15.45 -15.05
CA ASN A 227 4.39 -15.48 -16.45
C ASN A 227 3.11 -15.39 -17.28
N THR A 228 3.07 -14.53 -18.29
CA THR A 228 1.92 -14.34 -19.18
C THR A 228 1.79 -15.45 -20.23
N LEU A 229 2.71 -16.43 -20.26
CA LEU A 229 2.77 -17.49 -21.27
C LEU A 229 2.32 -18.89 -20.80
N GLN A 230 2.60 -19.32 -19.56
CA GLN A 230 2.26 -20.64 -18.97
C GLN A 230 2.79 -20.75 -17.52
N GLU A 231 2.15 -21.55 -16.65
CA GLU A 231 2.53 -21.69 -15.22
C GLU A 231 3.94 -22.26 -14.99
N ASP A 232 4.51 -22.99 -15.97
CA ASP A 232 5.79 -23.72 -15.83
C ASP A 232 7.02 -23.00 -16.43
N TRP A 233 6.86 -21.80 -17.01
CA TRP A 233 7.97 -21.10 -17.68
C TRP A 233 8.74 -20.15 -16.76
N PRO A 234 10.07 -19.98 -16.95
CA PRO A 234 10.88 -19.09 -16.11
C PRO A 234 10.31 -17.68 -16.09
N LEU A 235 10.34 -17.07 -14.90
CA LEU A 235 9.67 -15.82 -14.53
C LEU A 235 10.05 -14.60 -15.35
N TRP A 236 11.02 -14.70 -16.28
CA TRP A 236 11.49 -13.67 -17.20
C TRP A 236 12.21 -14.36 -18.37
N SER A 237 11.74 -14.20 -19.62
CA SER A 237 12.41 -14.79 -20.80
C SER A 237 12.22 -13.91 -22.04
N ARG A 238 13.21 -13.88 -22.94
CA ARG A 238 13.18 -13.08 -24.18
C ARG A 238 12.44 -13.75 -25.36
N TYR A 239 11.69 -14.84 -25.14
CA TYR A 239 10.77 -15.30 -26.19
C TYR A 239 9.63 -14.28 -26.47
N SER A 240 9.49 -13.25 -25.62
CA SER A 240 8.68 -12.05 -25.85
C SER A 240 9.17 -11.15 -27.00
N GLY A 241 10.34 -11.43 -27.58
CA GLY A 241 10.90 -10.67 -28.71
C GLY A 241 10.51 -11.18 -30.10
N CYS A 242 9.87 -12.35 -30.22
CA CYS A 242 9.32 -12.85 -31.48
C CYS A 242 7.82 -12.55 -31.54
N GLY A 243 7.46 -11.29 -31.75
CA GLY A 243 6.11 -10.88 -32.16
C GLY A 243 5.04 -10.74 -31.08
N ASN A 244 5.28 -11.15 -29.82
CA ASN A 244 4.28 -11.03 -28.75
C ASN A 244 4.88 -10.34 -27.50
N ASN A 245 4.31 -9.17 -27.13
CA ASN A 245 4.66 -8.27 -26.01
C ASN A 245 4.54 -8.88 -24.59
N ASN A 246 4.81 -10.17 -24.41
CA ASN A 246 4.44 -10.92 -23.22
C ASN A 246 5.65 -11.08 -22.28
N ASN A 247 6.04 -9.97 -21.67
CA ASN A 247 6.93 -10.00 -20.52
C ASN A 247 6.16 -10.48 -19.29
N PRO A 248 6.81 -11.20 -18.37
CA PRO A 248 6.24 -11.48 -17.05
C PRO A 248 5.97 -10.18 -16.29
N ALA A 249 4.99 -10.24 -15.39
CA ALA A 249 4.59 -9.10 -14.62
C ALA A 249 4.41 -9.48 -13.15
N ILE A 250 4.70 -8.51 -12.29
CA ILE A 250 4.22 -8.54 -10.92
C ILE A 250 2.85 -7.88 -10.93
N ARG A 251 1.82 -8.64 -10.57
CA ARG A 251 0.47 -8.15 -10.37
C ARG A 251 0.35 -7.66 -8.94
N MET A 252 -0.11 -6.42 -8.78
CA MET A 252 -0.14 -5.77 -7.47
C MET A 252 -1.28 -4.75 -7.37
N ILE A 253 -1.77 -4.52 -6.16
CA ILE A 253 -2.70 -3.43 -5.86
C ILE A 253 -1.88 -2.31 -5.21
N PRO A 254 -1.77 -1.12 -5.84
CA PRO A 254 -0.93 -0.06 -5.30
C PRO A 254 -1.51 0.51 -4.01
N PHE A 255 -0.63 0.84 -3.08
CA PHE A 255 -0.98 1.65 -1.93
C PHE A 255 -1.28 3.06 -2.40
N LEU A 256 -2.44 3.59 -2.01
CA LEU A 256 -2.84 4.92 -2.44
C LEU A 256 -2.06 5.96 -1.63
N LYS A 257 -1.56 6.98 -2.33
CA LYS A 257 -1.01 8.18 -1.70
C LYS A 257 -2.03 8.72 -0.68
N GLY A 258 -1.57 9.08 0.52
CA GLY A 258 -2.42 9.62 1.58
C GLY A 258 -2.70 8.66 2.74
N LEU A 259 -2.46 7.36 2.56
CA LEU A 259 -2.77 6.34 3.58
C LEU A 259 -1.59 6.09 4.54
N ASP A 260 -0.53 6.90 4.45
CA ASP A 260 0.76 6.68 5.11
C ASP A 260 0.68 6.61 6.65
N ALA A 261 -0.28 7.33 7.26
CA ALA A 261 -0.45 7.34 8.72
C ALA A 261 -0.74 5.95 9.31
N TRP A 262 -1.44 5.12 8.54
CA TRP A 262 -1.92 3.81 8.96
C TRP A 262 -0.90 2.70 8.76
N TRP A 263 0.26 3.07 8.22
CA TRP A 263 1.30 2.15 7.84
C TRP A 263 1.84 1.24 8.95
N PRO A 264 2.07 1.73 10.18
CA PRO A 264 2.57 0.87 11.25
C PRO A 264 1.62 -0.26 11.62
N MET A 265 0.37 -0.22 11.13
CA MET A 265 -0.61 -1.30 11.34
C MET A 265 -0.44 -2.47 10.35
N PHE A 266 0.49 -2.40 9.40
CA PHE A 266 0.81 -3.51 8.50
C PHE A 266 1.94 -4.39 9.02
N GLU A 267 1.85 -5.69 8.75
CA GLU A 267 3.02 -6.57 8.79
C GLU A 267 3.82 -6.40 7.48
N PRO A 268 5.05 -5.85 7.52
CA PRO A 268 5.88 -5.72 6.33
C PRO A 268 6.48 -7.06 5.92
N ILE A 269 6.64 -7.26 4.62
CA ILE A 269 7.57 -8.26 4.11
C ILE A 269 8.99 -7.69 4.09
N GLU A 270 9.93 -8.34 4.79
CA GLU A 270 11.36 -8.11 4.56
C GLU A 270 11.80 -8.77 3.25
N VAL A 271 11.92 -7.97 2.18
CA VAL A 271 12.46 -8.44 0.91
C VAL A 271 14.00 -8.47 0.97
N SER A 272 14.56 -9.55 1.53
CA SER A 272 16.01 -9.79 1.45
C SER A 272 16.39 -10.33 0.06
N ALA A 273 16.74 -9.44 -0.86
CA ALA A 273 17.34 -9.83 -2.14
C ALA A 273 18.79 -10.30 -1.91
N LYS A 274 18.98 -11.52 -1.43
CA LYS A 274 20.31 -12.15 -1.52
C LYS A 274 20.55 -12.53 -2.99
N PRO A 275 21.69 -12.16 -3.60
CA PRO A 275 22.04 -12.66 -4.93
C PRO A 275 22.08 -14.19 -4.85
N ALA A 276 21.13 -14.85 -5.51
CA ALA A 276 21.10 -16.30 -5.61
C ALA A 276 22.24 -16.75 -6.53
N ILE A 277 23.45 -16.87 -5.98
CA ILE A 277 24.56 -17.55 -6.65
C ILE A 277 24.28 -19.05 -6.49
N GLU A 278 23.43 -19.61 -7.35
CA GLU A 278 23.42 -21.06 -7.57
C GLU A 278 24.67 -21.41 -8.39
N ASN A 279 25.76 -21.72 -7.69
CA ASN A 279 26.92 -22.38 -8.27
C ASN A 279 26.51 -23.76 -8.77
N ASN A 280 26.09 -23.84 -10.03
CA ASN A 280 25.88 -25.11 -10.71
C ASN A 280 27.25 -25.73 -11.05
N LYS A 281 27.86 -26.39 -10.05
CA LYS A 281 28.93 -27.36 -10.28
C LYS A 281 28.31 -28.62 -10.90
N ASP A 282 27.98 -28.56 -12.18
CA ASP A 282 27.78 -29.77 -12.98
C ASP A 282 28.12 -29.48 -14.45
N SER A 283 29.42 -29.44 -14.72
CA SER A 283 29.97 -29.68 -16.05
C SER A 283 30.97 -30.83 -15.99
N LYS A 284 30.49 -32.03 -15.64
CA LYS A 284 31.08 -33.25 -16.19
C LYS A 284 30.82 -33.26 -17.70
N ARG A 285 31.76 -32.76 -18.49
CA ARG A 285 31.93 -33.17 -19.89
C ARG A 285 33.42 -33.41 -20.16
N GLY A 286 33.67 -34.60 -20.70
CA GLY A 286 34.97 -35.26 -20.75
C GLY A 286 36.06 -34.47 -21.47
N GLY A 287 37.24 -34.48 -20.87
CA GLY A 287 38.52 -34.31 -21.56
C GLY A 287 39.26 -35.63 -21.45
N GLY A 288 39.50 -36.28 -22.59
CA GLY A 288 40.17 -37.56 -22.69
C GLY A 288 41.58 -37.52 -22.11
N TRP A 289 41.93 -38.60 -21.43
CA TRP A 289 43.29 -38.86 -20.96
C TRP A 289 44.18 -39.16 -22.16
N GLY A 290 44.96 -38.17 -22.59
CA GLY A 290 46.11 -38.35 -23.46
C GLY A 290 47.32 -38.73 -22.62
N PHE A 291 47.72 -40.00 -22.69
CA PHE A 291 48.99 -40.52 -22.19
C PHE A 291 50.17 -39.89 -22.95
N MET A 292 51.18 -39.38 -22.23
CA MET A 292 52.58 -39.53 -22.64
C MET A 292 53.57 -39.27 -21.49
N ARG A 293 54.59 -40.14 -21.46
CA ARG A 293 55.83 -40.20 -20.65
C ARG A 293 55.67 -40.89 -19.29
N SER A 294 56.40 -41.97 -18.99
CA SER A 294 57.74 -42.41 -19.43
C SER A 294 57.75 -43.90 -19.76
#